data_AF-A0A498DDC3-F1
#
_entry.id   AF-A0A498DDC3-F1
#
_cell.length_a   1.000
_cell.length_b   1.000
_cell.length_c   1.000
_cell.angle_alpha   90.00
_cell.angle_beta   90.00
_cell.angle_gamma   90.00
#
_symmetry.space_group_name_H-M   'P 1'
#
loop_
_entity.id
_entity.type
_entity.pdbx_description
1 polymer ?
#
loop_
_entity_poly.entity_id
_entity_poly.type
_entity_poly.pdbx_seq_one_letter_code
_entity_poly.pdbx_strand_id
1 'polypeptide(L)'
;MAFAFYAPLSISTTSFGYQQAQAAGAADADTGMKRVTLIIKKLRDAMGSMKDFDELEKAGLQKKDVDRMRRAMDSKIQQMMEDAIYAIRSI
;
A
#
# COMPACT_ATOMS: atom_id res chain seq x y z
N MET A 1 30.95 -30.48 -40.58
CA MET A 1 30.94 -29.99 -39.19
C MET A 1 30.02 -28.79 -39.12
N ALA A 2 28.80 -28.97 -38.61
CA ALA A 2 27.82 -27.89 -38.45
C ALA A 2 27.78 -27.50 -36.96
N PHE A 3 28.15 -26.27 -36.64
CA PHE A 3 28.05 -25.71 -35.29
C PHE A 3 26.72 -24.97 -35.17
N ALA A 4 25.83 -25.50 -34.33
CA ALA A 4 24.58 -24.85 -33.96
C ALA A 4 24.89 -23.71 -32.98
N PHE A 5 24.60 -22.47 -33.38
CA PHE A 5 24.55 -21.33 -32.48
C PHE A 5 23.31 -21.44 -31.59
N TYR A 6 23.50 -21.76 -30.31
CA TYR A 6 22.49 -21.60 -29.29
C TYR A 6 22.56 -20.16 -28.76
N ALA A 7 21.54 -19.35 -29.06
CA ALA A 7 21.35 -18.06 -28.43
C ALA A 7 20.69 -18.25 -27.05
N PRO A 8 21.18 -17.63 -25.97
CA PRO A 8 20.47 -17.63 -24.70
C PRO A 8 19.23 -16.72 -24.82
N LEU A 9 18.04 -17.32 -24.67
CA LEU A 9 16.80 -16.59 -24.47
C LEU A 9 16.87 -15.85 -23.12
N SER A 10 17.24 -14.58 -23.17
CA SER A 10 17.09 -13.67 -22.03
C SER A 10 15.60 -13.41 -21.78
N ILE A 11 15.02 -14.17 -20.88
CA ILE A 11 13.71 -13.88 -20.31
C ILE A 11 13.90 -12.65 -19.43
N SER A 12 13.56 -11.47 -19.96
CA SER A 12 13.43 -10.24 -19.19
C SER A 12 12.23 -10.38 -18.26
N THR A 13 12.46 -10.91 -17.06
CA THR A 13 11.50 -10.81 -15.96
C THR A 13 11.40 -9.33 -15.59
N THR A 14 10.33 -8.66 -16.00
CA THR A 14 9.95 -7.36 -15.49
C THR A 14 9.60 -7.51 -14.01
N SER A 15 10.60 -7.40 -13.15
CA SER A 15 10.37 -7.20 -11.73
C SER A 15 9.82 -5.78 -11.55
N PHE A 16 8.58 -5.68 -11.09
CA PHE A 16 8.05 -4.44 -10.53
C PHE A 16 8.73 -4.22 -9.18
N GLY A 17 10.02 -3.86 -9.24
CA GLY A 17 10.81 -3.49 -8.08
C GLY A 17 10.45 -2.07 -7.67
N TYR A 18 9.73 -1.93 -6.55
CA TYR A 18 9.63 -0.66 -5.84
C TYR A 18 11.05 -0.17 -5.52
N GLN A 19 11.47 0.88 -6.21
CA GLN A 19 12.78 1.50 -6.07
C GLN A 19 12.84 2.18 -4.70
N GLN A 20 13.32 1.44 -3.70
CA GLN A 20 13.52 1.93 -2.34
C GLN A 20 14.80 2.78 -2.33
N ALA A 21 14.65 4.09 -2.55
CA ALA A 21 15.72 5.05 -2.38
C ALA A 21 16.14 5.08 -0.89
N GLN A 22 17.32 4.53 -0.61
CA GLN A 22 18.05 4.76 0.63
C GLN A 22 18.73 6.12 0.55
N ALA A 23 18.43 7.01 1.49
CA ALA A 23 19.20 8.22 1.75
C ALA A 23 19.46 8.30 3.25
N ALA A 24 20.74 8.22 3.61
CA ALA A 24 21.27 8.06 4.95
C ALA A 24 21.34 9.38 5.73
N GLY A 25 21.04 9.34 7.03
CA GLY A 25 22.02 9.74 8.06
C GLY A 25 21.80 11.04 8.82
N ALA A 26 20.92 11.93 8.37
CA ALA A 26 20.54 13.13 9.13
C ALA A 26 19.11 13.63 8.85
N ALA A 27 18.38 12.92 7.99
CA ALA A 27 17.01 13.21 7.56
C ALA A 27 15.98 12.27 8.22
N ASP A 28 16.41 11.38 9.13
CA ASP A 28 15.61 10.26 9.62
C ASP A 28 14.42 10.69 10.50
N ALA A 29 14.58 11.73 11.32
CA ALA A 29 13.46 12.31 12.05
C ALA A 29 12.43 12.96 11.09
N ASP A 30 12.90 13.77 10.13
CA ASP A 30 12.02 14.45 9.17
C ASP A 30 11.36 13.46 8.19
N THR A 31 12.04 12.35 7.88
CA THR A 31 11.52 11.23 7.07
C THR A 31 10.50 10.41 7.85
N GLY A 32 10.75 10.15 9.14
CA GLY A 32 9.80 9.52 10.04
C GLY A 32 8.52 10.33 10.18
N MET A 33 8.64 11.63 10.45
CA MET A 33 7.48 12.56 10.52
C MET A 33 6.72 12.61 9.19
N LYS A 34 7.40 12.70 8.05
CA LYS A 34 6.75 12.65 6.72
C LYS A 34 6.02 11.33 6.48
N ARG A 35 6.58 10.19 6.91
CA ARG A 35 5.91 8.89 6.84
C ARG A 35 4.65 8.86 7.71
N VAL A 36 4.73 9.35 8.95
CA VAL A 36 3.57 9.44 9.85
C VAL A 36 2.48 10.33 9.25
N THR A 37 2.83 11.51 8.72
CA THR A 37 1.88 12.39 8.03
C THR A 37 1.22 11.71 6.83
N LEU A 38 1.98 10.95 6.04
CA LEU A 38 1.44 10.19 4.91
C LEU A 38 0.50 9.07 5.35
N ILE A 39 0.84 8.34 6.42
CA ILE A 39 -0.01 7.28 6.97
C ILE A 39 -1.31 7.87 7.50
N ILE A 40 -1.25 8.97 8.26
CA ILE A 40 -2.44 9.69 8.77
C ILE A 40 -3.31 10.19 7.61
N LYS A 41 -2.71 10.75 6.55
CA LYS A 41 -3.47 11.19 5.37
C LYS A 41 -4.21 10.02 4.71
N LYS A 42 -3.51 8.91 4.49
CA LYS A 42 -4.12 7.70 3.91
C LYS A 42 -5.20 7.10 4.83
N LEU A 43 -5.03 7.17 6.15
CA LEU A 43 -6.06 6.74 7.12
C LEU A 43 -7.32 7.59 6.98
N ARG A 44 -7.17 8.92 6.87
CA ARG A 44 -8.29 9.83 6.62
C ARG A 44 -9.00 9.53 5.32
N ASP A 45 -8.24 9.29 4.25
CA ASP A 45 -8.81 8.97 2.94
C ASP A 45 -9.55 7.60 2.98
N ALA A 46 -9.00 6.59 3.68
CA ALA A 46 -9.64 5.29 3.88
C ALA A 46 -10.94 5.38 4.71
N MET A 47 -10.99 6.27 5.72
CA MET A 47 -12.23 6.58 6.44
C MET A 47 -13.26 7.26 5.54
N GLY A 48 -12.82 8.11 4.60
CA GLY A 48 -13.69 8.69 3.57
C GLY A 48 -14.33 7.61 2.70
N SER A 49 -13.53 6.64 2.23
CA SER A 49 -14.02 5.52 1.42
C SER A 49 -15.04 4.63 2.13
N MET A 50 -15.06 4.59 3.47
CA MET A 50 -16.13 3.87 4.19
C MET A 50 -17.50 4.52 4.00
N LYS A 51 -17.54 5.85 3.93
CA LYS A 51 -18.79 6.57 3.67
C LYS A 51 -19.28 6.32 2.24
N ASP A 52 -18.36 6.20 1.29
CA ASP A 52 -18.66 5.84 -0.09
C ASP A 52 -19.28 4.43 -0.19
N PHE A 53 -18.95 3.50 0.72
CA PHE A 53 -19.59 2.18 0.77
C PHE A 53 -21.07 2.25 1.15
N ASP A 54 -21.45 3.18 2.02
CA ASP A 54 -22.86 3.41 2.38
C ASP A 54 -23.62 4.05 1.19
N GLU A 55 -22.93 4.85 0.38
CA GLU A 55 -23.48 5.39 -0.87
C GLU A 55 -23.63 4.30 -1.94
N LEU A 56 -22.69 3.35 -2.01
CA LEU A 56 -22.77 2.19 -2.90
C LEU A 56 -23.90 1.24 -2.51
N GLU A 57 -24.18 1.03 -1.22
CA GLU A 57 -25.35 0.29 -0.77
C GLU A 57 -26.65 0.97 -1.23
N LYS A 58 -26.73 2.30 -1.11
CA LYS A 58 -27.87 3.09 -1.62
C LYS A 58 -27.99 3.08 -3.14
N ALA A 59 -26.87 2.96 -3.84
CA ALA A 59 -26.82 2.82 -5.30
C ALA A 59 -27.21 1.41 -5.79
N GLY A 60 -27.48 0.47 -4.88
CA GLY A 60 -27.97 -0.88 -5.18
C GLY A 60 -26.90 -1.97 -5.13
N LEU A 61 -25.71 -1.71 -4.58
CA LEU A 61 -24.74 -2.76 -4.31
C LEU A 61 -25.27 -3.72 -3.24
N GLN A 62 -25.04 -5.02 -3.41
CA GLN A 62 -25.51 -6.00 -2.43
C GLN A 62 -24.83 -5.78 -1.08
N LYS A 63 -25.64 -5.68 -0.02
CA LYS A 63 -25.17 -5.47 1.36
C LYS A 63 -24.06 -6.46 1.78
N LYS A 64 -24.13 -7.71 1.32
CA LYS A 64 -23.10 -8.72 1.58
C LYS A 64 -21.72 -8.31 1.05
N ASP A 65 -21.66 -7.70 -0.12
CA ASP A 65 -20.42 -7.27 -0.76
C ASP A 65 -19.91 -5.98 -0.12
N VAL A 66 -20.81 -5.05 0.20
CA VAL A 66 -20.53 -3.85 1.00
C VAL A 66 -19.93 -4.22 2.35
N ASP A 67 -20.54 -5.17 3.08
CA ASP A 67 -20.07 -5.64 4.38
C ASP A 67 -18.69 -6.31 4.27
N ARG A 68 -18.42 -7.06 3.20
CA ARG A 68 -17.10 -7.65 2.95
C ARG A 68 -16.05 -6.56 2.71
N MET A 69 -16.37 -5.54 1.92
CA MET A 69 -15.49 -4.40 1.67
C MET A 69 -15.25 -3.58 2.93
N ARG A 70 -16.30 -3.34 3.73
CA ARG A 70 -16.22 -2.64 5.02
C ARG A 70 -15.29 -3.38 5.99
N ARG A 71 -15.42 -4.70 6.12
CA ARG A 71 -14.51 -5.53 6.95
C ARG A 71 -13.07 -5.51 6.45
N ALA A 72 -12.85 -5.60 5.14
CA ALA A 72 -11.51 -5.54 4.56
C ALA A 72 -10.86 -4.17 4.79
N MET A 73 -11.64 -3.10 4.68
CA MET A 73 -11.15 -1.74 4.91
C MET A 73 -10.87 -1.48 6.39
N ASP A 74 -11.70 -2.00 7.28
CA ASP A 74 -11.47 -1.92 8.73
C ASP A 74 -10.16 -2.61 9.12
N SER A 75 -9.92 -3.83 8.61
CA SER A 75 -8.65 -4.53 8.81
C SER A 75 -7.45 -3.74 8.25
N LYS A 76 -7.61 -3.08 7.09
CA LYS A 76 -6.55 -2.26 6.50
C LYS A 76 -6.26 -1.00 7.31
N ILE A 77 -7.27 -0.38 7.90
CA ILE A 77 -7.13 0.78 8.79
C ILE A 77 -6.40 0.37 10.07
N GLN A 78 -6.73 -0.79 10.64
CA GLN A 78 -6.03 -1.32 11.80
C GLN A 78 -4.54 -1.57 11.51
N GLN A 79 -4.21 -2.21 10.37
CA GLN A 79 -2.82 -2.41 9.94
C GLN A 79 -2.09 -1.08 9.76
N MET A 80 -2.71 -0.12 9.07
CA MET A 80 -2.12 1.20 8.88
C MET A 80 -1.94 1.98 10.19
N MET A 81 -2.83 1.80 11.16
CA MET A 81 -2.71 2.39 12.49
C MET A 81 -1.54 1.77 13.26
N GLU A 82 -1.36 0.46 13.21
CA GLU A 82 -0.20 -0.23 13.79
C GLU A 82 1.11 0.23 13.13
N ASP A 83 1.14 0.34 11.81
CA ASP A 83 2.28 0.87 11.06
C ASP A 83 2.59 2.32 11.45
N ALA A 84 1.56 3.15 11.68
CA ALA A 84 1.73 4.51 12.15
C ALA A 84 2.36 4.55 13.55
N ILE A 85 1.86 3.71 14.47
CA ILE A 85 2.38 3.60 15.84
C ILE A 85 3.82 3.12 15.81
N TYR A 86 4.14 2.13 14.98
CA TYR A 86 5.50 1.63 14.82
C TYR A 86 6.42 2.71 14.26
N ALA A 87 5.97 3.44 13.23
CA ALA A 87 6.71 4.56 12.65
C ALA A 87 6.98 5.66 13.70
N ILE A 88 5.99 6.01 14.53
CA ILE A 88 6.16 6.99 15.62
C ILE A 88 7.14 6.49 16.69
N ARG A 89 7.07 5.21 17.07
CA ARG A 89 7.98 4.61 18.06
C ARG A 89 9.41 4.45 17.56
N SER A 90 9.60 4.38 16.24
CA SER A 90 10.92 4.27 15.60
C SER A 90 11.61 5.62 15.35
N ILE A 91 10.93 6.73 15.64
CA ILE A 91 11.46 8.12 15.61
C ILE A 91 12.05 8.43 16.98
#